data_AF-A0A963VSI3-F1
#
_entry.id   AF-A0A963VSI3-F1
#
_cell.length_a   1.000
_cell.length_b   1.000
_cell.length_c   1.000
_cell.angle_alpha   90.00
_cell.angle_beta   90.00
_cell.angle_gamma   90.00
#
_symmetry.space_group_name_H-M   'P 1'
#
loop_
_entity.id
_entity.type
_entity.pdbx_description
1 polymer ?
#
loop_
_entity_poly.entity_id
_entity_poly.type
_entity_poly.pdbx_seq_one_letter_code
_entity_poly.pdbx_strand_id
1 'polypeptide(L)' 'MGWLFAILFAALSMAALWKSGRCSRMALELSAAALLVGLAGYAWQGSPDMPGNPVSSSPR' A
#
# COMPACT_ATOMS: atom_id res chain seq x y z
N MET A 1 -2.81 7.22 -9.75
CA MET A 1 -3.70 6.05 -9.60
C MET A 1 -3.23 5.04 -8.56
N GLY A 2 -1.91 4.78 -8.41
CA GLY A 2 -1.40 3.79 -7.44
C GLY A 2 -1.78 4.07 -5.98
N TRP A 3 -1.85 5.34 -5.58
CA TRP A 3 -2.30 5.75 -4.25
C TRP A 3 -3.72 5.31 -3.89
N LEU A 4 -4.66 5.34 -4.86
CA LEU A 4 -6.03 4.87 -4.64
C LEU A 4 -6.04 3.39 -4.27
N PHE A 5 -5.28 2.57 -5.00
CA PHE A 5 -5.17 1.14 -4.72
C PHE A 5 -4.47 0.88 -3.38
N ALA A 6 -3.39 1.60 -3.07
CA ALA A 6 -2.67 1.46 -1.82
C ALA A 6 -3.55 1.77 -0.59
N ILE A 7 -4.27 2.90 -0.62
CA ILE A 7 -5.18 3.29 0.47
C ILE A 7 -6.36 2.32 0.57
N LEU A 8 -6.94 1.93 -0.57
CA LEU A 8 -8.06 0.98 -0.60
C LEU A 8 -7.66 -0.37 0.00
N PHE A 9 -6.50 -0.91 -0.38
CA PHE A 9 -6.02 -2.18 0.17
C PHE A 9 -5.76 -2.08 1.67
N ALA A 10 -5.10 -1.02 2.13
CA ALA A 10 -4.85 -0.81 3.56
C ALA A 10 -6.16 -0.73 4.36
N ALA A 11 -7.14 0.03 3.87
CA ALA A 11 -8.45 0.16 4.50
C ALA A 11 -9.21 -1.18 4.54
N LEU A 12 -9.22 -1.92 3.43
CA LEU A 12 -9.88 -3.23 3.35
C LEU A 12 -9.23 -4.26 4.28
N SER A 13 -7.89 -4.33 4.33
CA SER A 13 -7.18 -5.21 5.25
C SER A 13 -7.51 -4.89 6.71
N MET A 14 -7.49 -3.61 7.09
CA MET A 14 -7.82 -3.19 8.46
C MET A 14 -9.29 -3.48 8.80
N ALA A 15 -10.22 -3.19 7.88
CA ALA A 15 -11.64 -3.45 8.07
C ALA A 15 -11.93 -4.95 8.20
N ALA A 16 -11.26 -5.81 7.44
CA ALA A 16 -11.37 -7.26 7.54
C ALA A 16 -10.88 -7.78 8.90
N LEU A 17 -9.74 -7.28 9.38
CA LEU A 17 -9.20 -7.64 10.71
C LEU A 17 -10.14 -7.18 11.84
N TRP A 18 -10.66 -5.95 11.75
CA TRP A 18 -11.58 -5.42 12.75
C TRP A 18 -12.91 -6.18 12.77
N LYS A 19 -13.51 -6.44 11.59
CA LYS A 19 -14.78 -7.17 11.46
C LYS A 19 -14.67 -8.64 11.85
N SER A 20 -13.49 -9.25 11.74
CA SER A 20 -13.23 -10.61 12.19
C SER A 20 -13.51 -10.78 13.69
N GLY A 21 -13.27 -9.73 14.51
CA GLY A 21 -13.46 -9.79 15.96
C GLY A 21 -12.50 -10.75 16.69
N ARG A 22 -11.59 -11.41 15.96
CA ARG A 22 -10.62 -12.38 16.49
C ARG A 22 -9.33 -11.73 16.97
N CYS A 23 -9.11 -10.45 16.65
CA CYS A 23 -7.90 -9.72 16.99
C CYS A 23 -8.11 -8.93 18.29
N SER A 24 -7.15 -9.02 19.20
CA SER A 24 -7.10 -8.13 20.37
C SER A 24 -6.86 -6.69 19.92
N ARG A 25 -7.18 -5.71 20.79
CA ARG A 25 -6.93 -4.29 20.50
C ARG A 25 -5.47 -4.01 20.15
N MET A 26 -4.54 -4.62 20.88
CA MET A 26 -3.10 -4.50 20.61
C MET A 26 -2.71 -5.06 19.23
N ALA A 27 -3.29 -6.19 18.82
CA ALA A 27 -3.03 -6.76 17.50
C ALA A 27 -3.56 -5.85 16.37
N LEU A 28 -4.70 -5.19 16.57
CA LEU A 28 -5.23 -4.21 15.64
C LEU A 28 -4.35 -2.95 15.56
N GLU A 29 -3.90 -2.43 16.71
CA GLU A 29 -2.98 -1.28 16.75
C GLU A 29 -1.65 -1.56 16.04
N LEU A 30 -1.07 -2.74 16.28
CA LEU A 30 0.15 -3.17 15.60
C LEU A 30 -0.06 -3.31 14.09
N SER A 31 -1.20 -3.87 13.69
CA SER A 31 -1.56 -4.00 12.26
C SER A 31 -1.75 -2.63 11.60
N ALA A 32 -2.39 -1.68 12.28
CA ALA A 32 -2.52 -0.30 11.81
C ALA A 32 -1.14 0.35 11.63
N ALA A 33 -0.25 0.20 12.61
CA ALA A 33 1.12 0.71 12.51
C ALA A 33 1.87 0.10 11.31
N ALA A 34 1.77 -1.22 11.11
CA ALA A 34 2.38 -1.90 9.96
C ALA A 34 1.83 -1.38 8.62
N LEU A 35 0.53 -1.15 8.51
CA LEU A 35 -0.10 -0.58 7.31
C LEU A 35 0.41 0.84 7.03
N LEU A 36 0.50 1.69 8.06
CA LEU A 36 1.03 3.06 7.94
C LEU A 36 2.50 3.07 7.52
N VAL A 37 3.32 2.20 8.10
CA VAL A 37 4.74 2.04 7.69
C VAL A 37 4.84 1.58 6.24
N GLY A 38 4.01 0.63 5.82
CA GLY A 38 3.95 0.20 4.41
C GLY A 38 3.57 1.33 3.46
N LEU A 39 2.58 2.16 3.82
CA LEU A 39 2.18 3.34 3.05
C LEU A 39 3.29 4.39 2.99
N ALA A 40 3.99 4.64 4.11
CA ALA A 40 5.14 5.54 4.13
C ALA A 40 6.29 5.02 3.23
N GLY A 41 6.55 3.71 3.25
CA GLY A 41 7.50 3.07 2.35
C GLY A 41 7.06 3.16 0.88
N TYR A 42 5.76 3.03 0.59
CA TYR A 42 5.21 3.25 -0.74
C TYR A 42 5.39 4.71 -1.21
N ALA A 43 5.20 5.67 -0.31
CA ALA A 43 5.46 7.09 -0.58
C ALA A 43 6.94 7.36 -0.89
N TRP A 44 7.84 6.69 -0.15
CA TRP A 44 9.28 6.82 -0.32
C TRP A 44 9.77 6.24 -1.66
N GLN A 45 9.06 5.25 -2.22
CA GLN A 45 9.46 4.56 -3.46
C GLN A 45 9.42 5.44 -4.73
N GLY A 46 9.05 6.72 -4.63
CA GLY A 46 9.11 7.68 -5.73
C GLY A 46 7.72 8.02 -6.29
N SER A 47 7.65 8.41 -7.58
CA SER A 47 6.38 8.81 -8.21
C SER A 47 5.66 7.59 -8.81
N PRO A 48 4.59 7.07 -8.20
CA PRO A 48 3.84 5.92 -8.74
C PRO A 48 3.07 6.24 -10.03
N ASP A 49 2.95 7.52 -10.37
CA ASP A 49 2.32 8.00 -11.61
C ASP A 49 3.35 8.41 -12.68
N MET A 50 4.62 8.01 -12.52
CA MET A 50 5.64 8.28 -13.53
C MET A 50 5.29 7.50 -14.83
N PRO A 51 5.10 8.18 -15.97
CA PRO A 51 4.77 7.50 -17.22
C PRO A 51 5.90 6.53 -17.60
N GLY A 52 5.54 5.32 -18.02
CA GLY A 52 6.52 4.39 -18.57
C GLY A 52 7.24 5.04 -19.75
N ASN A 53 8.57 5.04 -19.73
CA ASN A 53 9.38 5.58 -20.82
C ASN A 53 9.74 4.43 -21.79
N PRO A 54 9.04 4.27 -22.93
CA PRO A 54 9.36 3.22 -23.87
C PRO A 54 10.74 3.48 -24.48
N VAL A 55 11.71 2.62 -24.16
CA VAL A 55 12.99 2.59 -24.88
C VAL A 55 12.75 1.95 -26.24
N SER A 56 12.81 2.77 -27.29
CA SER A 56 12.87 2.25 -28.66
C SER A 56 14.08 1.33 -28.78
N SER A 57 13.86 0.09 -29.19
CA SER A 57 14.94 -0.85 -29.51
C SER A 57 15.77 -0.28 -30.64
N SER A 58 16.91 0.34 -30.30
CA SER A 58 17.88 0.79 -31.30
C SER A 58 18.46 -0.47 -31.96
N PRO A 59 18.23 -0.70 -33.26
CA PRO A 59 18.84 -1.83 -33.95
C PRO A 59 20.34 -1.51 -34.06
N ARG A 60 21.15 -2.32 -33.37
CA ARG A 60 22.61 -2.34 -33.55
C ARG A 60 22.97 -3.18 -34.78
#